data_AF-A0A9D4IWG3-F1
#
_entry.id   AF-A0A9D4IWG3-F1
#
_cell.length_a   1.000
_cell.length_b   1.000
_cell.length_c   1.000
_cell.angle_alpha   90.00
_cell.angle_beta   90.00
_cell.angle_gamma   90.00
#
_symmetry.space_group_name_H-M   'P 1'
#
loop_
_entity.id
_entity.type
_entity.pdbx_description
1 polymer ?
#
loop_
_entity_poly.entity_id
_entity_poly.type
_entity_poly.pdbx_seq_one_letter_code
_entity_poly.pdbx_strand_id
1 'polypeptide(L)'
;MRPVSNDTYNALVQMVKEKYKKAVRDRTRAEKNAAVLFWRNRDKFKVRNGKSILFHDKKRLVIQECMADMIRKKQLKFKDSGARSLAYDMKQKLSGISERKVRTVLDQSEMHGNLNCKFTNEAPMKFVEANYIFERVKIDLVKMSDFEFENRRFRYNLTL
;
A
#
# COMPACT_ATOMS: atom_id res chain seq x y z
N MET A 1 16.30 9.84 0.45
CA MET A 1 16.59 9.14 -0.82
C MET A 1 15.33 8.39 -1.28
N ARG A 2 15.11 8.22 -2.59
CA ARG A 2 14.03 7.39 -3.16
C ARG A 2 14.54 5.96 -3.38
N PRO A 3 13.67 4.93 -3.44
CA PRO A 3 14.13 3.60 -3.83
C PRO A 3 14.53 3.61 -5.31
N VAL A 4 15.50 2.77 -5.66
CA VAL A 4 16.18 2.75 -6.95
C VAL A 4 15.81 1.49 -7.73
N SER A 5 15.80 1.56 -9.06
CA SER A 5 15.66 0.36 -9.91
C SER A 5 16.89 -0.54 -9.77
N ASN A 6 16.76 -1.81 -10.14
CA ASN A 6 17.87 -2.75 -10.04
C ASN A 6 19.11 -2.29 -10.85
N ASP A 7 18.91 -1.77 -12.06
CA ASP A 7 20.00 -1.25 -12.89
C ASP A 7 20.73 -0.07 -12.23
N THR A 8 19.97 0.89 -11.69
CA THR A 8 20.57 2.03 -10.98
C THR A 8 21.30 1.59 -9.73
N TYR A 9 20.78 0.58 -9.00
CA TYR A 9 21.42 0.01 -7.83
C TYR A 9 22.75 -0.66 -8.18
N ASN A 10 22.79 -1.48 -9.24
CA ASN A 10 24.00 -2.17 -9.70
C ASN A 10 25.07 -1.18 -10.17
N ALA A 11 24.67 -0.15 -10.91
CA ALA A 11 25.57 0.93 -11.32
C ALA A 11 26.17 1.65 -10.10
N LEU A 12 25.34 1.99 -9.09
CA LEU A 12 25.82 2.61 -7.85
C LEU A 12 26.82 1.73 -7.11
N VAL A 13 26.57 0.42 -7.03
CA VAL A 13 27.51 -0.52 -6.40
C VAL A 13 28.85 -0.53 -7.15
N GLN A 14 28.84 -0.55 -8.48
CA GLN A 14 30.07 -0.51 -9.28
C GLN A 14 30.83 0.81 -9.11
N MET A 15 30.12 1.94 -9.01
CA MET A 15 30.71 3.26 -8.77
C MET A 15 31.35 3.36 -7.38
N VAL A 16 30.67 2.88 -6.33
CA VAL A 16 31.22 2.88 -4.96
C VAL A 16 32.44 1.96 -4.83
N LYS A 17 32.46 0.85 -5.58
CA LYS A 17 33.62 -0.06 -5.65
C LYS A 17 34.74 0.43 -6.57
N GLU A 18 34.57 1.60 -7.21
CA GLU A 18 35.52 2.18 -8.18
C GLU A 18 35.80 1.26 -9.40
N LYS A 19 34.90 0.31 -9.68
CA LYS A 19 35.01 -0.61 -10.83
C LYS A 19 34.26 -0.13 -12.07
N TYR A 20 33.64 1.05 -12.02
CA TYR A 20 32.82 1.57 -13.10
C TYR A 20 33.68 2.25 -14.18
N LYS A 21 33.90 1.56 -15.31
CA LYS A 21 34.80 2.03 -16.40
C LYS A 21 34.08 2.45 -17.70
N LYS A 22 32.75 2.54 -17.70
CA LYS A 22 31.99 2.81 -18.93
C LYS A 22 32.09 4.28 -19.38
N ALA A 23 32.41 4.49 -20.65
CA ALA A 23 32.48 5.82 -21.26
C ALA A 23 31.13 6.53 -21.20
N VAL A 24 31.13 7.87 -21.07
CA VAL A 24 29.90 8.66 -20.85
C VAL A 24 28.86 8.49 -21.97
N ARG A 25 29.33 8.32 -23.21
CA ARG A 25 28.50 8.17 -24.40
C ARG A 25 27.65 6.89 -24.35
N ASP A 26 28.19 5.80 -23.82
CA ASP A 26 27.55 4.47 -23.82
C ASP A 26 26.65 4.24 -22.60
N ARG A 27 26.55 5.21 -21.68
CA ARG A 27 25.79 5.05 -20.44
C ARG A 27 24.30 5.08 -20.73
N THR A 28 23.58 4.10 -20.18
CA THR A 28 22.12 4.09 -20.17
C THR A 28 21.59 5.23 -19.31
N ARG A 29 20.29 5.55 -19.45
CA ARG A 29 19.63 6.57 -18.62
C ARG A 29 19.72 6.24 -17.12
N ALA A 30 19.59 4.95 -16.77
CA ALA A 30 19.76 4.47 -15.40
C ALA A 30 21.17 4.76 -14.87
N GLU A 31 22.20 4.42 -15.65
CA GLU A 31 23.60 4.66 -15.28
C GLU A 31 23.92 6.15 -15.13
N LYS A 32 23.40 7.00 -16.02
CA LYS A 32 23.55 8.46 -15.92
C LYS A 32 22.92 8.99 -14.63
N ASN A 33 21.70 8.56 -14.30
CA ASN A 33 21.03 8.93 -13.06
C ASN A 33 21.78 8.44 -11.82
N ALA A 34 22.29 7.22 -11.85
CA ALA A 34 23.12 6.65 -10.79
C ALA A 34 24.40 7.48 -10.57
N ALA A 35 25.07 7.90 -11.64
CA ALA A 35 26.25 8.75 -11.56
C ALA A 35 25.95 10.09 -10.87
N VAL A 36 24.86 10.77 -11.28
CA VAL A 36 24.44 12.04 -10.65
C VAL A 36 24.14 11.85 -9.16
N LEU A 37 23.43 10.77 -8.80
CA LEU A 37 23.11 10.46 -7.40
C LEU A 37 24.37 10.21 -6.57
N PHE A 38 25.31 9.43 -7.12
CA PHE A 38 26.58 9.10 -6.49
C PHE A 38 27.40 10.36 -6.23
N TRP A 39 27.63 11.19 -7.24
CA TRP A 39 28.44 12.40 -7.11
C TRP A 39 27.85 13.41 -6.12
N ARG A 40 26.51 13.54 -6.07
CA ARG A 40 25.84 14.43 -5.10
C ARG A 40 25.92 13.96 -3.65
N ASN A 41 26.19 12.69 -3.40
CA ASN A 41 26.14 12.10 -2.05
C ASN A 41 27.28 11.10 -1.81
N ARG A 42 28.46 11.36 -2.39
CA ARG A 42 29.57 10.39 -2.45
C ARG A 42 29.91 9.82 -1.08
N ASP A 43 30.00 10.67 -0.05
CA ASP A 43 30.40 10.29 1.31
C ASP A 43 29.32 9.49 2.06
N LYS A 44 28.06 9.59 1.62
CA LYS A 44 26.93 8.91 2.26
C LYS A 44 26.78 7.47 1.76
N PHE A 45 27.35 7.14 0.60
CA PHE A 45 27.28 5.80 0.04
C PHE A 45 28.40 4.92 0.57
N LYS A 46 28.05 3.74 1.08
CA LYS A 46 29.01 2.72 1.50
C LYS A 46 28.52 1.36 1.07
N VAL A 47 29.42 0.51 0.59
CA VAL A 47 29.13 -0.91 0.37
C VAL A 47 29.62 -1.67 1.60
N ARG A 48 28.75 -2.45 2.24
CA ARG A 48 29.12 -3.34 3.35
C ARG A 48 28.94 -4.79 2.95
N ASN A 49 29.87 -5.61 3.42
CA ASN A 49 30.08 -7.01 3.06
C ASN A 49 30.43 -7.19 1.58
N GLY A 50 31.31 -8.16 1.25
CA GLY A 50 31.70 -8.48 -0.12
C GLY A 50 30.53 -8.74 -1.10
N LYS A 51 29.30 -8.81 -0.59
CA LYS A 51 28.03 -9.11 -1.26
C LYS A 51 27.23 -7.89 -1.77
N SER A 52 27.87 -6.80 -2.17
CA SER A 52 27.18 -5.76 -2.97
C SER A 52 25.95 -5.11 -2.29
N ILE A 53 25.92 -5.06 -0.95
CA ILE A 53 24.84 -4.39 -0.23
C ILE A 53 25.19 -2.91 -0.09
N LEU A 54 24.38 -2.07 -0.71
CA LEU A 54 24.56 -0.64 -0.73
C LEU A 54 23.83 0.00 0.45
N PHE A 55 24.56 0.83 1.18
CA PHE A 55 24.05 1.66 2.26
C PHE A 55 24.11 3.12 1.82
N HIS A 56 23.08 3.88 2.18
CA HIS A 56 23.04 5.33 2.08
C HIS A 56 22.75 5.87 3.48
N ASP A 57 23.66 6.68 4.01
CA ASP A 57 23.51 7.31 5.33
C ASP A 57 23.25 6.27 6.43
N LYS A 58 24.14 5.27 6.51
CA LYS A 58 24.11 4.12 7.45
C LYS A 58 22.87 3.21 7.34
N LYS A 59 21.92 3.49 6.46
CA LYS A 59 20.71 2.69 6.20
C LYS A 59 20.83 1.90 4.90
N ARG A 60 20.30 0.69 4.85
CA ARG A 60 20.35 -0.15 3.64
C ARG A 60 19.45 0.45 2.57
N LEU A 61 19.96 0.61 1.36
CA LEU A 61 19.18 1.15 0.25
C LEU A 61 18.19 0.11 -0.29
N VAL A 62 16.96 0.54 -0.55
CA VAL A 62 15.89 -0.31 -1.06
C VAL A 62 15.87 -0.32 -2.59
N ILE A 63 15.82 -1.53 -3.15
CA ILE A 63 15.54 -1.78 -4.55
C ILE A 63 14.02 -1.75 -4.74
N GLN A 64 13.56 -1.02 -5.76
CA GLN A 64 12.15 -0.78 -6.03
C GLN A 64 11.38 -2.09 -6.29
N GLU A 65 11.96 -3.01 -7.05
CA GLU A 65 11.35 -4.30 -7.39
C GLU A 65 11.13 -5.17 -6.14
N CYS A 66 12.12 -5.26 -5.25
CA CYS A 66 12.02 -6.05 -4.03
C CYS A 66 11.22 -5.37 -2.91
N MET A 67 10.77 -4.13 -3.10
CA MET A 67 10.15 -3.32 -2.05
C MET A 67 8.83 -3.93 -1.56
N ALA A 68 7.99 -4.39 -2.49
CA ALA A 68 6.68 -4.96 -2.16
C ALA A 68 6.84 -6.22 -1.30
N ASP A 69 7.76 -7.11 -1.67
CA ASP A 69 8.03 -8.34 -0.91
C ASP A 69 8.59 -8.05 0.49
N MET A 70 9.45 -7.04 0.62
CA MET A 70 9.97 -6.62 1.93
C MET A 70 8.87 -6.10 2.84
N ILE A 71 7.92 -5.33 2.30
CA ILE A 71 6.77 -4.80 3.05
C ILE A 71 5.86 -5.95 3.48
N ARG A 72 5.48 -6.85 2.56
CA ARG A 72 4.63 -8.03 2.87
C ARG A 72 5.26 -8.93 3.94
N LYS A 73 6.55 -9.23 3.82
CA LYS A 73 7.29 -10.01 4.84
C LYS A 73 7.32 -9.32 6.20
N LYS A 74 7.35 -7.99 6.23
CA LYS A 74 7.30 -7.22 7.48
C LYS A 74 5.89 -7.16 8.07
N GLN A 75 4.88 -7.00 7.23
CA GLN A 75 3.47 -7.00 7.63
C GLN A 75 3.09 -8.30 8.35
N LEU A 76 3.45 -9.45 7.79
CA LEU A 76 3.21 -10.76 8.39
C LEU A 76 3.84 -10.87 9.80
N LYS A 77 5.03 -10.29 9.99
CA LYS A 77 5.71 -10.28 11.30
C LYS A 77 5.04 -9.33 12.32
N PHE A 78 4.42 -8.26 11.84
CA PHE A 78 3.81 -7.22 12.66
C PHE A 78 2.30 -7.40 12.87
N LYS A 79 1.76 -8.61 12.60
CA LYS A 79 0.34 -8.95 12.77
C LYS A 79 -0.59 -7.87 12.17
N ASP A 80 -0.31 -7.47 10.94
CA ASP A 80 -1.14 -6.51 10.19
C ASP A 80 -1.25 -5.10 10.79
N SER A 81 -0.19 -4.65 11.46
CA SER A 81 -0.04 -3.25 11.88
C SER A 81 -0.26 -2.24 10.73
N GLY A 82 -0.82 -1.08 11.05
CA GLY A 82 -1.09 -0.02 10.08
C GLY A 82 0.16 0.52 9.36
N ALA A 83 -0.06 1.08 8.17
CA ALA A 83 0.99 1.56 7.26
C ALA A 83 2.01 2.51 7.91
N ARG A 84 1.55 3.37 8.83
CA ARG A 84 2.39 4.36 9.52
C ARG A 84 3.42 3.72 10.44
N SER A 85 2.97 2.79 11.29
CA SER A 85 3.84 2.06 12.22
C SER A 85 4.89 1.26 11.47
N LEU A 86 4.44 0.52 10.44
CA LEU A 86 5.28 -0.32 9.60
C LEU A 86 6.34 0.53 8.85
N ALA A 87 5.94 1.68 8.31
CA ALA A 87 6.86 2.61 7.66
C ALA A 87 7.90 3.21 8.63
N TYR A 88 7.50 3.52 9.87
CA TYR A 88 8.41 4.06 10.87
C TYR A 88 9.49 3.04 11.27
N ASP A 89 9.09 1.81 11.58
CA ASP A 89 10.04 0.72 11.87
C ASP A 89 11.00 0.46 10.71
N MET A 90 10.47 0.36 9.48
CA MET A 90 11.31 0.12 8.30
C MET A 90 12.29 1.27 8.03
N LYS A 91 11.87 2.54 8.22
CA LYS A 91 12.73 3.72 8.02
C LYS A 91 13.91 3.80 8.97
N GLN A 92 13.90 3.08 10.10
CA GLN A 92 15.06 3.01 10.99
C GLN A 92 16.23 2.27 10.31
N LYS A 93 15.94 1.20 9.56
CA LYS A 93 16.95 0.31 8.98
C LYS A 93 17.17 0.54 7.48
N LEU A 94 16.17 1.05 6.78
CA LEU A 94 16.11 1.12 5.33
C LEU A 94 16.00 2.57 4.83
N SER A 95 16.68 2.85 3.73
CA SER A 95 16.62 4.12 2.99
C SER A 95 15.80 3.92 1.71
N GLY A 96 14.95 4.89 1.37
CA GLY A 96 14.07 4.79 0.20
C GLY A 96 12.63 4.39 0.49
N ILE A 97 12.24 4.27 1.77
CA ILE A 97 10.87 3.91 2.15
C ILE A 97 10.07 5.16 2.53
N SER A 98 8.88 5.27 1.97
CA SER A 98 7.90 6.30 2.29
C SER A 98 6.60 5.64 2.73
N GLU A 99 5.89 6.26 3.67
CA GLU A 99 4.60 5.74 4.15
C GLU A 99 3.60 5.55 3.01
N ARG A 100 3.54 6.50 2.07
CA ARG A 100 2.69 6.39 0.88
C ARG A 100 2.90 5.08 0.12
N LYS A 101 4.15 4.71 -0.13
CA LYS A 101 4.50 3.46 -0.83
C LYS A 101 4.14 2.21 -0.02
N VAL A 102 4.34 2.26 1.30
CA VAL A 102 3.92 1.17 2.18
C VAL A 102 2.40 1.01 2.10
N ARG A 103 1.66 2.10 2.22
CA ARG A 103 0.20 2.12 2.09
C ARG A 103 -0.27 1.55 0.76
N THR A 104 0.30 1.97 -0.36
CA THR A 104 -0.06 1.44 -1.69
C THR A 104 0.14 -0.08 -1.79
N VAL A 105 1.19 -0.63 -1.19
CA VAL A 105 1.42 -2.09 -1.17
C VAL A 105 0.44 -2.81 -0.24
N LEU A 106 0.11 -2.20 0.90
CA LEU A 106 -0.85 -2.75 1.86
C LEU A 106 -2.29 -2.72 1.33
N ASP A 107 -2.69 -1.64 0.66
CA ASP A 107 -4.00 -1.47 0.02
C ASP A 107 -4.26 -2.54 -1.07
N GLN A 108 -3.20 -3.10 -1.66
CA GLN A 108 -3.30 -4.21 -2.63
C GLN A 108 -3.48 -5.58 -1.95
N SER A 109 -3.27 -5.69 -0.64
CA SER A 109 -3.43 -6.96 0.07
C SER A 109 -4.85 -7.11 0.61
N GLU A 110 -5.50 -8.19 0.22
CA GLU A 110 -6.86 -8.54 0.64
C GLU A 110 -6.95 -8.68 2.17
N MET A 111 -5.96 -9.35 2.78
CA MET A 111 -5.85 -9.51 4.24
C MET A 111 -5.88 -8.17 4.98
N HIS A 112 -5.14 -7.17 4.49
CA HIS A 112 -5.11 -5.85 5.12
C HIS A 112 -6.45 -5.12 4.97
N GLY A 113 -7.11 -5.26 3.81
CA GLY A 113 -8.42 -4.68 3.57
C GLY A 113 -9.51 -5.28 4.46
N ASN A 114 -9.48 -6.60 4.66
CA ASN A 114 -10.44 -7.30 5.52
C ASN A 114 -10.27 -6.96 7.00
N LEU A 115 -9.03 -6.75 7.46
CA LEU A 115 -8.73 -6.41 8.85
C LEU A 115 -8.89 -4.91 9.15
N ASN A 116 -8.66 -4.04 8.16
CA ASN A 116 -8.76 -2.59 8.34
C ASN A 116 -9.96 -2.06 7.56
N CYS A 117 -11.13 -2.12 8.20
CA CYS A 117 -12.33 -1.49 7.67
C CYS A 117 -12.10 0.01 7.47
N LYS A 118 -12.32 0.49 6.25
CA LYS A 118 -12.30 1.93 5.96
C LYS A 118 -13.60 2.52 6.47
N PHE A 119 -13.51 3.50 7.35
CA PHE A 119 -14.67 4.26 7.78
C PHE A 119 -15.05 5.22 6.64
N THR A 120 -15.97 4.78 5.77
CA THR A 120 -16.49 5.55 4.64
C THR A 120 -17.92 6.02 4.91
N ASN A 121 -18.27 6.23 6.18
CA ASN A 121 -19.59 6.76 6.51
C ASN A 121 -19.73 8.15 5.87
N GLU A 122 -20.63 8.23 4.90
CA GLU A 122 -21.07 9.49 4.35
C GLU A 122 -22.15 10.07 5.26
N ALA A 123 -22.31 11.40 5.23
CA ALA A 123 -23.44 12.01 5.90
C ALA A 123 -24.73 11.44 5.29
N PRO A 124 -25.68 10.96 6.11
CA PRO A 124 -26.93 10.44 5.58
C PRO A 124 -27.60 11.52 4.73
N MET A 125 -28.02 11.15 3.52
CA MET A 125 -28.79 12.06 2.68
C MET A 125 -30.06 12.49 3.43
N LYS A 126 -30.40 13.77 3.35
CA LYS A 126 -31.69 14.24 3.87
C LYS A 126 -32.80 13.57 3.07
N PHE A 127 -33.73 12.93 3.76
CA PHE A 127 -34.92 12.38 3.13
C PHE A 127 -35.74 13.53 2.52
N VAL A 128 -36.30 13.30 1.33
CA VAL A 128 -37.24 14.23 0.72
C VAL A 128 -38.64 13.91 1.24
N GLU A 129 -39.26 14.91 1.86
CA GLU A 129 -40.61 14.84 2.41
C GLU A 129 -41.66 14.76 1.29
N ALA A 130 -42.78 14.11 1.58
CA ALA A 130 -43.94 14.11 0.69
C ALA A 130 -44.66 15.46 0.81
N ASN A 131 -45.06 16.05 -0.32
CA ASN A 131 -45.86 17.27 -0.36
C ASN A 131 -47.37 16.96 -0.28
N TYR A 132 -47.77 15.75 -0.72
CA TYR A 132 -49.16 15.32 -0.76
C TYR A 132 -49.38 13.95 -0.09
N ILE A 133 -50.62 13.73 0.36
CA ILE A 133 -51.04 12.46 0.97
C ILE A 133 -50.93 11.34 -0.10
N PHE A 134 -50.38 10.19 0.29
CA PHE A 134 -50.10 9.02 -0.58
C PHE A 134 -49.04 9.23 -1.66
N GLU A 135 -48.32 10.36 -1.67
CA GLU A 135 -47.23 10.58 -2.64
C GLU A 135 -46.05 9.61 -2.41
N ARG A 136 -45.77 9.27 -1.14
CA ARG A 136 -44.68 8.35 -0.77
C ARG A 136 -45.12 7.46 0.38
N VAL A 137 -45.35 6.18 0.11
CA VAL A 137 -45.70 5.18 1.12
C VAL A 137 -44.55 4.19 1.23
N LYS A 138 -43.91 4.13 2.40
CA LYS A 138 -42.94 3.08 2.72
C LYS A 138 -43.65 2.00 3.52
N ILE A 139 -43.91 0.87 2.87
CA ILE A 139 -44.46 -0.32 3.52
C ILE A 139 -43.28 -1.24 3.81
N ASP A 140 -43.14 -1.66 5.06
CA ASP A 140 -42.10 -2.59 5.47
C ASP A 140 -42.73 -3.71 6.31
N LEU A 141 -42.19 -4.92 6.22
CA LEU A 141 -42.70 -6.07 6.94
C LEU A 141 -42.00 -6.18 8.29
N VAL A 142 -42.71 -5.85 9.36
CA VAL A 142 -42.16 -5.81 10.72
C VAL A 142 -41.97 -7.23 11.30
N LYS A 143 -42.75 -8.21 10.83
CA LYS A 143 -42.66 -9.60 11.30
C LYS A 143 -43.26 -10.57 10.27
N MET A 144 -42.52 -11.61 9.90
CA MET A 144 -43.09 -12.76 9.18
C MET A 144 -43.69 -13.72 10.20
N SER A 145 -44.96 -13.49 10.53
CA SER A 145 -45.76 -14.45 11.30
C SER A 145 -47.03 -14.75 10.53
N ASP A 146 -47.46 -16.00 10.58
CA ASP A 146 -48.85 -16.36 10.24
C ASP A 146 -49.77 -15.38 10.97
N PHE A 147 -50.62 -14.69 10.21
CA PHE A 147 -51.62 -13.81 10.79
C PHE A 147 -52.99 -14.20 10.24
N GLU A 148 -53.99 -14.12 11.12
CA GLU A 148 -55.39 -14.33 10.77
C GLU A 148 -56.03 -12.95 10.58
N PHE A 149 -56.67 -12.76 9.42
CA PHE A 149 -57.43 -11.56 9.11
C PHE A 149 -58.76 -11.99 8.52
N GLU A 150 -59.87 -11.46 9.05
CA GLU A 150 -61.24 -11.79 8.62
C GLU A 150 -61.54 -13.30 8.53
N ASN A 151 -61.21 -14.08 9.58
CA ASN A 151 -61.36 -15.54 9.64
C ASN A 151 -60.63 -16.32 8.53
N ARG A 152 -59.66 -15.69 7.86
CA ARG A 152 -58.80 -16.34 6.88
C ARG A 152 -57.36 -16.35 7.42
N ARG A 153 -56.79 -17.55 7.46
CA ARG A 153 -55.41 -17.76 7.86
C ARG A 153 -54.51 -17.70 6.63
N PHE A 154 -53.66 -16.68 6.56
CA PHE A 154 -52.71 -16.52 5.48
C PHE A 154 -51.38 -17.15 5.89
N ARG A 155 -50.96 -18.19 5.15
CA ARG A 155 -49.66 -18.86 5.33
C ARG A 155 -48.76 -18.46 4.19
N TYR A 156 -47.53 -18.05 4.50
CA TYR A 156 -46.53 -17.75 3.49
C TYR A 156 -45.97 -19.05 2.90
N ASN A 157 -46.04 -19.19 1.58
CA ASN A 157 -45.30 -20.21 0.83
C ASN A 157 -44.17 -19.52 0.07
N LEU A 158 -42.92 -19.78 0.48
CA LEU A 158 -41.74 -19.40 -0.29
C LEU A 158 -41.50 -20.49 -1.35
N THR A 159 -41.91 -20.24 -2.60
CA THR A 159 -41.36 -20.97 -3.74
C THR A 159 -40.03 -20.34 -4.13
N LEU A 160 -38.95 -21.11 -4.02
CA LEU A 160 -37.62 -20.79 -4.55
C LEU A 160 -37.60 -20.81 -6.08
#